data_AF-A0A7G2RQS6-F1
#
_entry.id   AF-A0A7G2RQS6-F1
#
_cell.length_a   1.000
_cell.length_b   1.000
_cell.length_c   1.000
_cell.angle_alpha   90.00
_cell.angle_beta   90.00
_cell.angle_gamma   90.00
#
_symmetry.space_group_name_H-M   'P 1'
#
loop_
_entity.id
_entity.type
_entity.pdbx_description
1 polymer ?
#
loop_
_entity_poly.entity_id
_entity_poly.type
_entity_poly.pdbx_seq_one_letter_code
_entity_poly.pdbx_strand_id
1 'polypeptide(L)'
;MLLEKTWIGYDFLCYTLEDEERDVKVKGETMIPYGRYEIKLRREGGFHKRYSERFADIHDGMLHITNVPNFEYILIHCGNTDEHTSGCLLLGDSQENNGLITGGFIGKSSQAYKRVYRKIVEELQKGEQVFIEYKHTNDFFN
;
A
#
# COMPACT_ATOMS: atom_id res chain seq x y z
N MET A 1 -3.58 3.88 7.73
CA MET A 1 -4.25 4.80 6.79
C MET A 1 -3.22 5.44 5.89
N LEU A 2 -3.60 5.84 4.67
CA LEU A 2 -2.70 6.45 3.69
C LEU A 2 -3.08 7.92 3.46
N LEU A 3 -2.07 8.79 3.52
CA LEU A 3 -2.21 10.24 3.39
C LEU A 3 -1.27 10.75 2.29
N GLU A 4 -1.72 11.77 1.54
CA GLU A 4 -0.89 12.53 0.59
C GLU A 4 -0.40 13.79 1.28
N LYS A 5 0.92 14.00 1.31
CA LYS A 5 1.50 15.25 1.83
C LYS A 5 1.38 16.34 0.76
N THR A 6 0.70 17.43 1.10
CA THR A 6 0.52 18.61 0.27
C THR A 6 1.21 19.83 0.89
N TRP A 7 1.17 20.97 0.21
CA TRP A 7 1.73 22.22 0.71
C TRP A 7 0.94 22.84 1.87
N ILE A 8 -0.33 22.46 2.06
CA ILE A 8 -1.19 22.90 3.19
C ILE A 8 -1.32 21.88 4.31
N GLY A 9 -0.81 20.65 4.14
CA GLY A 9 -0.94 19.61 5.16
C GLY A 9 -1.01 18.21 4.55
N TYR A 10 -1.99 17.42 5.00
CA TYR A 10 -2.18 16.04 4.59
C TYR A 10 -3.61 15.81 4.11
N ASP A 11 -3.75 15.28 2.90
CA ASP A 11 -5.04 14.87 2.35
C ASP A 11 -5.22 13.37 2.56
N PHE A 12 -6.39 12.97 3.07
CA PHE A 12 -6.73 11.56 3.23
C PHE A 12 -6.92 10.89 1.86
N LEU A 13 -6.14 9.84 1.60
CA LEU A 13 -6.30 9.03 0.39
C LEU A 13 -7.25 7.87 0.62
N CYS A 14 -6.94 6.99 1.57
CA CYS A 14 -7.73 5.79 1.87
C CYS A 14 -7.28 5.13 3.19
N TYR A 15 -8.04 4.13 3.63
CA TYR A 15 -7.61 3.20 4.67
C TYR A 15 -6.66 2.16 4.10
N THR A 16 -5.88 1.58 5.00
CA THR A 16 -4.88 0.56 4.69
C THR A 16 -5.05 -0.63 5.61
N LEU A 17 -4.69 -1.82 5.11
CA LEU A 17 -4.56 -3.03 5.92
C LEU A 17 -3.20 -3.66 5.61
N GLU A 18 -2.48 -4.00 6.67
CA GLU A 18 -1.12 -4.54 6.66
C GLU A 18 -1.01 -5.60 7.77
N ASP A 19 0.08 -6.35 7.75
CA ASP A 19 0.39 -7.32 8.79
C ASP A 19 0.77 -6.64 10.11
N GLU A 20 0.78 -7.41 11.20
CA GLU A 20 1.13 -6.92 12.53
C GLU A 20 2.64 -6.65 12.73
N GLU A 21 2.97 -5.80 13.70
CA GLU A 21 4.37 -5.54 14.08
C GLU A 21 4.97 -6.75 14.79
N ARG A 22 6.19 -7.14 14.42
CA ARG A 22 6.92 -8.25 15.05
C ARG A 22 8.42 -7.93 15.11
N ASP A 23 9.07 -8.34 16.20
CA ASP A 23 10.53 -8.20 16.37
C ASP A 23 11.32 -9.03 15.35
N VAL A 24 10.79 -10.22 15.01
CA VAL A 24 11.39 -11.15 14.07
C VAL A 24 10.45 -11.31 12.88
N LYS A 25 10.98 -11.07 11.68
CA LYS A 25 10.21 -11.18 10.45
C LYS A 25 9.69 -12.60 10.23
N VAL A 26 8.37 -12.70 10.11
CA VAL A 26 7.64 -13.87 9.64
C VAL A 26 6.98 -13.51 8.30
N LYS A 27 7.18 -14.36 7.29
CA LYS A 27 6.67 -14.09 5.94
C LYS A 27 5.13 -14.06 5.96
N GLY A 28 4.55 -12.93 5.56
CA GLY A 28 3.10 -12.74 5.50
C GLY A 28 2.42 -12.46 6.83
N GLU A 29 3.22 -12.09 7.83
CA GLU A 29 2.79 -11.92 9.22
C GLU A 29 3.49 -10.71 9.86
N THR A 30 4.29 -9.96 9.10
CA THR A 30 5.12 -8.87 9.63
C THR A 30 4.94 -7.62 8.80
N MET A 31 4.54 -6.55 9.47
CA MET A 31 4.44 -5.20 8.93
C MET A 31 5.76 -4.76 8.30
N ILE A 32 5.66 -3.89 7.29
CA ILE A 32 6.81 -3.16 6.74
C ILE A 32 7.38 -2.24 7.83
N PRO A 33 8.71 -2.22 8.05
CA PRO A 33 9.32 -1.39 9.09
C PRO A 33 9.10 0.10 8.85
N TYR A 34 9.02 0.89 9.92
CA TYR A 34 9.01 2.37 9.82
C TYR A 34 10.19 2.89 9.00
N GLY A 35 9.94 3.90 8.16
CA GLY A 35 10.94 4.42 7.23
C GLY A 35 10.35 5.00 5.97
N ARG A 36 11.23 5.52 5.10
CA ARG A 36 10.86 6.13 3.82
C ARG A 36 11.40 5.29 2.67
N TYR A 37 10.50 4.80 1.83
CA TYR A 37 10.81 3.87 0.75
C TYR A 37 10.37 4.43 -0.61
N GLU A 38 11.13 4.13 -1.65
CA GLU A 38 10.80 4.55 -3.02
C GLU A 38 9.80 3.58 -3.64
N ILE A 39 8.77 4.11 -4.30
CA ILE A 39 7.81 3.33 -5.09
C ILE A 39 8.28 3.28 -6.54
N LYS A 40 8.31 2.07 -7.12
CA LYS A 40 8.61 1.85 -8.55
C LYS A 40 7.52 1.01 -9.21
N LEU A 41 7.46 1.06 -10.53
CA LEU A 41 6.65 0.13 -11.32
C LEU A 41 7.39 -1.20 -11.50
N ARG A 42 6.72 -2.30 -11.15
CA ARG A 42 7.16 -3.66 -11.46
C ARG A 42 6.27 -4.28 -12.53
N ARG A 43 6.84 -4.60 -13.69
CA ARG A 43 6.13 -5.11 -14.88
C ARG A 43 6.31 -6.63 -15.09
N GLU A 44 6.37 -7.38 -14.00
CA GLU A 44 6.60 -8.83 -14.02
C GLU A 44 5.89 -9.53 -12.86
N GLY A 45 5.79 -10.87 -12.93
CA GLY A 45 5.17 -11.72 -11.91
C GLY A 45 3.64 -11.87 -12.04
N GLY A 46 3.07 -12.77 -11.24
CA GLY A 46 1.66 -13.14 -11.33
C GLY A 46 0.68 -12.00 -11.07
N PHE A 47 1.00 -11.09 -10.14
CA PHE A 47 0.18 -9.91 -9.88
C PHE A 47 0.12 -8.97 -11.09
N HIS A 48 1.26 -8.72 -11.74
CA HIS A 48 1.30 -7.88 -12.94
C HIS A 48 0.39 -8.45 -14.04
N LYS A 49 0.47 -9.76 -14.30
CA LYS A 49 -0.39 -10.44 -15.29
C LYS A 49 -1.88 -10.35 -14.93
N ARG A 50 -2.25 -10.62 -13.67
CA ARG A 50 -3.65 -10.54 -13.24
C ARG A 50 -4.19 -9.11 -13.33
N TYR A 51 -3.37 -8.11 -13.00
CA TYR A 51 -3.79 -6.72 -13.00
C TYR A 51 -3.83 -6.11 -14.40
N SER A 52 -3.00 -6.59 -15.34
CA SER A 52 -3.13 -6.22 -16.76
C SER A 52 -4.47 -6.68 -17.36
N GLU A 53 -5.04 -7.78 -16.87
CA GLU A 53 -6.36 -8.24 -17.29
C GLU A 53 -7.47 -7.50 -16.53
N ARG A 54 -7.37 -7.39 -15.20
CA ARG A 54 -8.40 -6.81 -14.33
C ARG A 54 -8.56 -5.29 -14.47
N PHE A 55 -7.46 -4.59 -14.75
CA PHE A 55 -7.38 -3.13 -14.79
C PHE A 55 -6.73 -2.67 -16.10
N ALA A 56 -7.08 -3.32 -17.21
CA ALA A 56 -6.50 -3.10 -18.54
C ALA A 56 -6.52 -1.63 -19.00
N ASP A 57 -7.47 -0.83 -18.49
CA ASP A 57 -7.62 0.59 -18.81
C ASP A 57 -6.61 1.50 -18.12
N ILE A 58 -5.98 1.06 -17.02
CA ILE A 58 -5.09 1.90 -16.20
C ILE A 58 -3.74 1.24 -15.87
N HIS A 59 -3.59 -0.07 -16.03
CA HIS A 59 -2.45 -0.81 -15.52
C HIS A 59 -1.20 -0.63 -16.39
N ASP A 60 -0.09 -0.27 -15.74
CA ASP A 60 1.23 -0.03 -16.34
C ASP A 60 2.35 -0.74 -15.55
N GLY A 61 1.98 -1.56 -14.55
CA GLY A 61 2.91 -2.19 -13.62
C GLY A 61 2.31 -2.22 -12.22
N MET A 62 2.79 -3.15 -11.39
CA MET A 62 2.42 -3.10 -9.97
C MET A 62 3.22 -1.99 -9.28
N LEU A 63 2.57 -1.24 -8.38
CA LEU A 63 3.28 -0.35 -7.46
C LEU A 63 4.08 -1.22 -6.48
N HIS A 64 5.40 -1.10 -6.50
CA HIS A 64 6.34 -1.88 -5.72
C HIS A 64 7.09 -0.95 -4.75
N ILE A 65 6.98 -1.21 -3.45
CA ILE A 65 7.71 -0.52 -2.39
C ILE A 65 9.10 -1.15 -2.33
N THR A 66 10.14 -0.37 -2.66
CA THR A 66 11.49 -0.88 -2.87
C THR A 66 12.42 -0.60 -1.68
N ASN A 67 13.50 -1.38 -1.59
CA ASN A 67 14.56 -1.23 -0.57
C ASN A 67 14.06 -1.40 0.87
N VAL A 68 13.02 -2.22 1.07
CA VAL A 68 12.51 -2.56 2.40
C VAL A 68 13.40 -3.67 3.01
N PRO A 69 14.06 -3.45 4.15
CA PRO A 69 15.00 -4.43 4.73
C PRO A 69 14.36 -5.79 5.00
N ASN A 70 14.93 -6.86 4.45
CA ASN A 70 14.46 -8.25 4.59
C ASN A 70 13.11 -8.58 3.92
N PHE A 71 12.56 -7.67 3.13
CA PHE A 71 11.35 -7.89 2.34
C PHE A 71 11.64 -7.83 0.84
N GLU A 72 10.90 -8.61 0.07
CA GLU A 72 10.97 -8.62 -1.38
C GLU A 72 9.56 -8.52 -1.96
N TYR A 73 9.44 -7.82 -3.09
CA TYR A 73 8.20 -7.75 -3.87
C TYR A 73 6.99 -7.25 -3.09
N ILE A 74 7.18 -6.20 -2.29
CA ILE A 74 6.11 -5.55 -1.54
C ILE A 74 5.23 -4.74 -2.48
N LEU A 75 4.02 -5.20 -2.74
CA LEU A 75 3.12 -4.55 -3.68
C LEU A 75 2.05 -3.73 -2.93
N ILE A 76 1.57 -2.68 -3.58
CA ILE A 76 0.32 -2.03 -3.19
C ILE A 76 -0.80 -2.61 -4.04
N HIS A 77 -1.81 -3.22 -3.44
CA HIS A 77 -2.84 -3.93 -4.22
C HIS A 77 -4.22 -3.99 -3.55
N CYS A 78 -5.20 -4.52 -4.28
CA CYS A 78 -6.53 -4.78 -3.75
C CYS A 78 -6.55 -6.02 -2.85
N GLY A 79 -7.23 -5.93 -1.72
CA GLY A 79 -7.55 -7.04 -0.81
C GLY A 79 -8.61 -6.56 0.17
N ASN A 80 -9.03 -7.40 1.11
CA ASN A 80 -10.10 -7.07 2.06
C ASN A 80 -9.78 -7.55 3.48
N THR A 81 -9.07 -8.67 3.59
CA THR A 81 -8.61 -9.30 4.83
C THR A 81 -7.09 -9.39 4.85
N ASP A 82 -6.53 -9.60 6.05
CA ASP A 82 -5.11 -9.85 6.32
C ASP A 82 -4.57 -11.11 5.62
N GLU A 83 -5.38 -12.14 5.41
CA GLU A 83 -5.00 -13.34 4.64
C GLU A 83 -4.50 -13.03 3.20
N HIS A 84 -4.80 -11.83 2.68
CA HIS A 84 -4.39 -11.40 1.34
C HIS A 84 -3.13 -10.53 1.29
N THR A 85 -2.54 -10.15 2.43
CA THR A 85 -1.41 -9.21 2.48
C THR A 85 -0.11 -9.93 2.09
N SER A 86 0.22 -11.11 2.65
CA SER A 86 1.56 -11.72 2.48
C SER A 86 2.72 -10.70 2.64
N GLY A 87 2.57 -9.67 3.50
CA GLY A 87 3.49 -8.53 3.66
C GLY A 87 3.29 -7.33 2.73
N CYS A 88 2.29 -7.37 1.84
CA CYS A 88 1.91 -6.28 0.94
C CYS A 88 0.93 -5.28 1.60
N LEU A 89 0.87 -4.07 1.05
CA LEU A 89 -0.03 -3.02 1.50
C LEU A 89 -1.38 -3.11 0.77
N LEU A 90 -2.47 -3.31 1.50
CA LEU A 90 -3.83 -3.29 0.95
C LEU A 90 -4.47 -1.90 1.11
N LEU A 91 -5.28 -1.51 0.13
CA LEU A 91 -6.00 -0.22 0.12
C LEU A 91 -7.52 -0.43 0.17
N GLY A 92 -8.25 0.45 0.87
CA GLY A 92 -9.72 0.43 0.95
C GLY A 92 -10.35 1.77 1.35
N ASP A 93 -11.58 2.04 0.91
CA ASP A 93 -12.30 3.29 1.25
C ASP A 93 -13.19 3.13 2.51
N SER A 94 -13.23 1.94 3.11
CA SER A 94 -13.84 1.72 4.44
C SER A 94 -13.00 0.77 5.28
N GLN A 95 -13.15 0.86 6.59
CA GLN A 95 -12.40 0.08 7.59
C GLN A 95 -13.35 -0.34 8.73
N GLU A 96 -13.16 -1.55 9.26
CA GLU A 96 -13.72 -1.95 10.55
C GLU A 96 -12.78 -1.57 11.71
N ASN A 97 -13.35 -1.32 12.89
CA ASN A 97 -12.54 -0.99 14.06
C ASN A 97 -11.95 -2.28 14.65
N ASN A 98 -10.64 -2.45 14.51
CA ASN A 98 -9.92 -3.63 14.97
C ASN A 98 -9.89 -3.78 16.50
N GLY A 99 -10.29 -2.76 17.27
CA GLY A 99 -10.56 -2.88 18.70
C GLY A 99 -11.90 -3.53 19.05
N LEU A 100 -12.79 -3.69 18.06
CA LEU A 100 -14.10 -4.33 18.21
C LEU A 100 -14.15 -5.72 17.55
N ILE A 101 -13.41 -5.92 16.45
CA ILE A 101 -13.40 -7.15 15.66
C ILE A 101 -11.94 -7.53 15.33
N THR A 102 -11.56 -8.78 15.53
CA THR A 102 -10.22 -9.31 15.24
C THR A 102 -10.04 -9.62 13.75
N GLY A 103 -8.79 -9.59 13.25
CA GLY A 103 -8.45 -9.93 11.85
C GLY A 103 -8.54 -8.77 10.86
N GLY A 104 -9.25 -7.71 11.24
CA GLY A 104 -9.34 -6.47 10.47
C GLY A 104 -10.03 -6.63 9.11
N PHE A 105 -10.69 -5.57 8.67
CA PHE A 105 -11.36 -5.58 7.38
C PHE A 105 -11.29 -4.21 6.73
N ILE A 106 -10.96 -4.19 5.45
CA ILE A 106 -11.11 -3.02 4.60
C ILE A 106 -12.08 -3.30 3.46
N GLY A 107 -12.94 -2.33 3.14
CA GLY A 107 -13.93 -2.43 2.07
C GLY A 107 -13.60 -1.54 0.88
N LYS A 108 -14.27 -1.79 -0.25
CA LYS A 108 -14.16 -0.99 -1.49
C LYS A 108 -12.73 -0.87 -2.05
N SER A 109 -11.93 -1.93 -1.89
CA SER A 109 -10.50 -1.92 -2.25
C SER A 109 -10.20 -1.62 -3.71
N SER A 110 -11.03 -2.11 -4.64
CA SER A 110 -10.87 -1.82 -6.07
C SER A 110 -11.01 -0.32 -6.38
N GLN A 111 -11.93 0.36 -5.69
CA GLN A 111 -12.17 1.80 -5.88
C GLN A 111 -11.00 2.61 -5.33
N ALA A 112 -10.58 2.32 -4.09
CA ALA A 112 -9.42 2.95 -3.46
C ALA A 112 -8.16 2.76 -4.32
N TYR A 113 -7.90 1.53 -4.78
CA TYR A 113 -6.79 1.21 -5.65
C TYR A 113 -6.80 2.05 -6.92
N LYS A 114 -7.91 2.11 -7.67
CA LYS A 114 -7.97 2.89 -8.92
C LYS A 114 -7.64 4.38 -8.73
N ARG A 115 -8.15 5.00 -7.65
CA ARG A 115 -7.89 6.44 -7.37
C ARG A 115 -6.43 6.69 -7.02
N VAL A 116 -5.89 5.90 -6.09
CA VAL A 116 -4.51 6.07 -5.60
C VAL A 116 -3.49 5.67 -6.66
N TYR A 117 -3.73 4.58 -7.38
CA TYR A 117 -2.85 4.09 -8.43
C TYR A 117 -2.62 5.13 -9.53
N ARG A 118 -3.71 5.74 -10.04
CA ARG A 118 -3.60 6.76 -11.10
C ARG A 118 -2.70 7.92 -10.69
N LYS A 119 -2.91 8.48 -9.49
CA LYS A 119 -2.08 9.56 -8.94
C LYS A 119 -0.60 9.20 -8.92
N ILE A 120 -0.26 8.02 -8.40
CA ILE A 120 1.15 7.61 -8.28
C ILE A 120 1.77 7.36 -9.66
N VAL A 121 1.06 6.66 -10.55
CA VAL A 121 1.59 6.33 -11.88
C VAL A 121 1.76 7.56 -12.76
N GLU A 122 0.87 8.54 -12.68
CA GLU A 122 1.01 9.81 -13.39
C GLU A 122 2.32 10.53 -13.03
N GLU A 123 2.71 10.56 -11.74
CA GLU A 123 3.98 11.16 -11.32
C GLU A 123 5.19 10.33 -11.77
N LEU A 124 5.11 9.00 -11.62
CA LEU A 124 6.18 8.11 -12.09
C LEU A 124 6.41 8.22 -13.62
N GLN A 125 5.34 8.40 -14.40
CA GLN A 125 5.42 8.58 -15.86
C GLN A 125 6.02 9.93 -16.27
N LYS A 126 5.94 10.95 -15.41
CA LYS A 126 6.66 12.23 -15.60
C LYS A 126 8.16 12.11 -15.27
N GLY A 127 8.59 10.96 -14.74
CA GLY A 127 9.96 10.74 -14.29
C GLY A 127 10.23 11.20 -12.86
N GLU A 128 9.18 11.56 -12.11
CA GLU A 128 9.31 11.97 -10.71
C GLU A 128 9.54 10.75 -9.81
N GLN A 129 10.24 10.97 -8.70
CA GLN A 129 10.40 9.94 -7.67
C GLN A 129 9.26 10.03 -6.67
N VAL A 130 8.52 8.94 -6.52
CA VAL A 130 7.46 8.82 -5.53
C VAL A 130 7.93 8.01 -4.34
N PHE A 131 7.63 8.48 -3.14
CA PHE A 131 8.00 7.81 -1.89
C PHE A 131 6.80 7.59 -0.99
N ILE A 132 6.81 6.48 -0.27
CA ILE A 132 5.89 6.20 0.83
C ILE A 132 6.66 6.21 2.14
N GLU A 133 6.06 6.78 3.17
CA GLU A 133 6.64 6.88 4.49
C GLU A 133 5.77 6.16 5.50
N TYR A 134 6.36 5.20 6.20
CA TYR A 134 5.76 4.43 7.28
C TYR A 134 6.10 5.13 8.59
N LYS A 135 5.06 5.60 9.29
CA LYS A 135 5.18 6.38 10.53
C LYS A 135 4.22 5.90 11.59
N HIS A 136 4.65 5.98 12.84
CA HIS A 136 3.74 5.83 13.96
C HIS A 136 2.89 7.11 14.06
N THR A 137 1.62 6.98 14.45
CA THR A 137 0.70 8.14 14.53
C THR A 137 1.19 9.21 15.51
N ASN A 138 1.87 8.80 16.59
CA ASN A 138 2.52 9.72 17.53
C ASN A 138 3.53 10.68 16.86
N ASP A 139 4.12 10.30 15.73
CA ASP A 139 5.12 11.11 15.03
C ASP A 139 4.50 12.30 14.28
N PHE A 140 3.17 12.36 14.15
CA PHE A 140 2.47 13.51 13.56
C PHE A 140 2.24 14.64 14.55
N PHE A 141 2.38 14.39 15.85
CA PHE A 141 2.05 15.36 16.90
C PHE A 141 3.29 15.96 17.59
N ASN A 142 4.49 15.62 17.11
CA ASN A 142 5.77 16.09 17.62
C ASN A 142 6.46 17.07 16.68
#